data_AF-A0A0B3AG85-F1
#
_entry.id   AF-A0A0B3AG85-F1
#
_cell.length_a   1.000
_cell.length_b   1.000
_cell.length_c   1.000
_cell.angle_alpha   90.00
_cell.angle_beta   90.00
_cell.angle_gamma   90.00
#
_symmetry.space_group_name_H-M   'P 1'
#
loop_
_entity.id
_entity.type
_entity.pdbx_description
1 polymer ?
#
loop_
_entity_poly.entity_id
_entity_poly.type
_entity_poly.pdbx_seq_one_letter_code
_entity_poly.pdbx_strand_id
1 'polypeptide(L)'
;MKGYSSLNQFIEDHYLRRVAAKIDPGKEGRTITKLLEKRIKDRLENATPSFRSMLKKNCYTLNDLNLIATHDTISGIVTLEMFLKETYGDYQRNNIRKLLKSRAFRTGKLSRLHDFIPQEITSKNDLLQFIRARKTLPRSEIAEIMRLVGKGDWKGWLEELLAQKKISERYGRVYA
;
A
#
# COMPACT_ATOMS: atom_id res chain seq x y z
N MET A 1 -5.02 17.72 27.67
CA MET A 1 -3.94 16.89 27.09
C MET A 1 -3.35 17.63 25.89
N LYS A 2 -2.03 17.67 25.70
CA LYS A 2 -1.43 18.31 24.51
C LYS A 2 -1.75 17.47 23.26
N GLY A 3 -2.38 18.09 22.26
CA GLY A 3 -2.66 17.43 20.97
C GLY A 3 -1.45 17.43 20.03
N TYR A 4 -1.65 16.87 18.83
CA TYR A 4 -0.56 16.68 17.88
C TYR A 4 -0.04 18.00 17.31
N SER A 5 1.30 18.12 17.28
CA SER A 5 2.03 19.20 16.61
C SER A 5 2.80 18.73 15.38
N SER A 6 3.04 17.43 15.24
CA SER A 6 3.74 16.85 14.10
C SER A 6 3.16 15.49 13.71
N LEU A 7 3.43 15.08 12.47
CA LEU A 7 3.03 13.77 11.97
C LEU A 7 3.76 12.64 12.71
N ASN A 8 5.02 12.85 13.10
CA ASN A 8 5.80 11.84 13.81
C ASN A 8 5.16 11.47 15.15
N GLN A 9 4.60 12.42 15.90
CA GLN A 9 3.89 12.12 17.15
C GLN A 9 2.67 11.23 16.91
N PHE A 10 1.93 11.45 15.82
CA PHE A 10 0.82 10.60 15.44
C PHE A 10 1.31 9.19 15.06
N ILE A 11 2.41 9.10 14.28
CA ILE A 11 3.01 7.84 13.86
C ILE A 11 3.45 7.01 15.07
N GLU A 12 4.11 7.62 16.05
CA GLU A 12 4.55 6.98 17.29
C GLU A 12 3.37 6.45 18.12
N ASP A 13 2.36 7.28 18.40
CA ASP A 13 1.18 6.87 19.17
C ASP A 13 0.42 5.74 18.43
N HIS A 14 0.32 5.81 17.10
CA HIS A 14 -0.31 4.76 16.29
C HIS A 14 0.50 3.45 16.27
N TYR A 15 1.83 3.52 16.23
CA TYR A 15 2.70 2.35 16.34
C TYR A 15 2.51 1.66 17.69
N LEU A 16 2.55 2.42 18.79
CA LEU A 16 2.31 1.89 20.13
C LEU A 16 0.95 1.21 20.24
N ARG A 17 -0.11 1.83 19.69
CA ARG A 17 -1.45 1.23 19.64
C ARG A 17 -1.44 -0.09 18.87
N ARG A 18 -0.78 -0.17 17.71
CA ARG A 18 -0.68 -1.41 16.92
C ARG A 18 0.05 -2.52 17.67
N VAL A 19 1.17 -2.20 18.34
CA VAL A 19 1.91 -3.17 19.14
C VAL A 19 1.07 -3.66 20.33
N ALA A 20 0.41 -2.74 21.04
CA ALA A 20 -0.48 -3.07 22.14
C ALA A 20 -1.64 -3.99 21.70
N ALA A 21 -2.25 -3.72 20.54
CA ALA A 21 -3.36 -4.53 20.02
C ALA A 21 -2.98 -6.00 19.71
N LYS A 22 -1.69 -6.30 19.52
CA LYS A 22 -1.20 -7.69 19.36
C LYS A 22 -1.12 -8.45 20.68
N ILE A 23 -0.96 -7.73 21.79
CA ILE A 23 -0.80 -8.30 23.14
C ILE A 23 -2.16 -8.30 23.86
N ASP A 24 -2.91 -7.21 23.73
CA ASP A 24 -4.20 -6.97 24.37
C ASP A 24 -5.18 -6.38 23.33
N PRO A 25 -5.93 -7.23 22.60
CA PRO A 25 -6.73 -6.79 21.46
C PRO A 25 -7.97 -5.94 21.82
N GLY A 26 -8.22 -5.66 23.11
CA GLY A 26 -9.27 -4.72 23.50
C GLY A 26 -10.70 -5.23 23.44
N LYS A 27 -10.93 -6.55 23.50
CA LYS A 27 -12.26 -7.15 23.37
C LYS A 27 -13.23 -6.70 24.49
N GLU A 28 -12.81 -6.73 25.75
CA GLU A 28 -13.65 -6.33 26.90
C GLU A 28 -12.82 -5.60 27.97
N GLY A 29 -13.47 -4.78 28.81
CA GLY A 29 -12.81 -4.07 29.93
C GLY A 29 -11.92 -2.87 29.53
N ARG A 30 -11.17 -2.35 30.52
CA ARG A 30 -10.13 -1.32 30.33
C ARG A 30 -8.84 -2.01 29.88
N THR A 31 -8.45 -1.77 28.64
CA THR A 31 -7.27 -2.37 28.00
C THR A 31 -6.26 -1.30 27.62
N ILE A 32 -4.99 -1.67 27.48
CA ILE A 32 -3.94 -0.74 27.04
C ILE A 32 -4.27 -0.19 25.65
N THR A 33 -4.79 -1.06 24.77
CA THR A 33 -5.23 -0.68 23.42
C THR A 33 -6.35 0.37 23.45
N LYS A 34 -7.38 0.22 24.28
CA LYS A 34 -8.45 1.22 24.43
C LYS A 34 -7.94 2.54 25.00
N LEU A 35 -6.99 2.50 25.94
CA LEU A 35 -6.35 3.71 26.47
C LEU A 35 -5.59 4.46 25.37
N LEU A 36 -4.86 3.75 24.51
CA LEU A 36 -4.13 4.34 23.39
C LEU A 36 -5.07 4.86 22.29
N GLU A 37 -6.16 4.16 21.99
CA GLU A 37 -7.20 4.63 21.07
C GLU A 37 -7.84 5.93 21.55
N LYS A 38 -8.20 6.00 22.84
CA LYS A 38 -8.71 7.23 23.46
C LYS A 38 -7.69 8.35 23.38
N ARG A 39 -6.42 8.08 23.72
CA ARG A 39 -5.34 9.08 23.63
C ARG A 39 -5.18 9.62 22.20
N ILE A 40 -5.18 8.76 21.18
CA ILE A 40 -5.06 9.19 19.78
C ILE A 40 -6.23 10.11 19.39
N LYS A 41 -7.46 9.72 19.75
CA LYS A 41 -8.67 10.50 19.48
C LYS A 41 -8.58 11.87 20.15
N ASP A 42 -8.35 11.90 21.46
CA ASP A 42 -8.28 13.13 22.24
C ASP A 42 -7.14 14.05 21.74
N ARG A 43 -5.99 13.48 21.31
CA ARG A 43 -4.87 14.28 20.74
C ARG A 43 -5.16 14.84 19.36
N LEU A 44 -5.91 14.12 18.53
CA LEU A 44 -6.37 14.62 17.23
C LEU A 44 -7.36 15.77 17.42
N GLU A 45 -8.32 15.62 18.33
CA GLU A 45 -9.31 16.65 18.66
C GLU A 45 -8.64 17.94 19.19
N ASN A 46 -7.51 17.80 19.89
CA ASN A 46 -6.73 18.90 20.45
C ASN A 46 -5.52 19.31 19.58
N ALA A 47 -5.47 18.88 18.32
CA ALA A 47 -4.31 19.14 17.45
C ALA A 47 -4.06 20.63 17.22
N THR A 48 -2.78 21.00 17.16
CA THR A 48 -2.33 22.38 16.97
C THR A 48 -2.76 22.96 15.61
N PRO A 49 -2.88 24.29 15.48
CA PRO A 49 -3.24 24.93 14.21
C PRO A 49 -2.29 24.59 13.06
N SER A 50 -0.98 24.48 13.33
CA SER A 50 0.03 24.11 12.33
C SER A 50 -0.18 22.68 11.82
N PHE A 51 -0.45 21.73 12.72
CA PHE A 51 -0.77 20.36 12.34
C PHE A 51 -2.06 20.29 11.52
N ARG A 52 -3.13 20.98 11.94
CA ARG A 52 -4.39 21.06 11.18
C ARG A 52 -4.18 21.68 9.79
N SER A 53 -3.37 22.72 9.69
CA SER A 53 -3.01 23.35 8.41
C SER A 53 -2.29 22.37 7.49
N MET A 54 -1.35 21.57 8.01
CA MET A 54 -0.68 20.52 7.26
C MET A 54 -1.67 19.46 6.74
N LEU A 55 -2.62 19.01 7.57
CA LEU A 55 -3.66 18.07 7.14
C LEU A 55 -4.51 18.66 6.02
N LYS A 56 -4.94 19.93 6.16
CA LYS A 56 -5.74 20.64 5.16
C LYS A 56 -4.98 20.83 3.85
N LYS A 57 -3.72 21.28 3.91
CA LYS A 57 -2.85 21.49 2.74
C LYS A 57 -2.69 20.21 1.91
N ASN A 58 -2.52 19.08 2.60
CA ASN A 58 -2.33 17.79 1.94
C ASN A 58 -3.64 17.05 1.66
N CYS A 59 -4.78 17.57 2.12
CA CYS A 59 -6.09 16.90 2.11
C CYS A 59 -6.06 15.50 2.75
N TYR A 60 -5.36 15.34 3.88
CA TYR A 60 -5.27 14.07 4.59
C TYR A 60 -6.48 13.83 5.50
N THR A 61 -7.07 12.64 5.35
CA THR A 61 -8.10 12.10 6.24
C THR A 61 -7.47 11.29 7.38
N LEU A 62 -8.26 10.91 8.39
CA LEU A 62 -7.80 9.96 9.42
C LEU A 62 -7.32 8.64 8.82
N ASN A 63 -7.97 8.19 7.74
CA ASN A 63 -7.55 6.99 7.01
C ASN A 63 -6.16 7.18 6.37
N ASP A 64 -5.88 8.35 5.78
CA ASP A 64 -4.54 8.65 5.25
C ASP A 64 -3.48 8.62 6.36
N LEU A 65 -3.80 9.17 7.54
CA LEU A 65 -2.89 9.16 8.67
C LEU A 65 -2.58 7.73 9.15
N ASN A 66 -3.59 6.87 9.26
CA ASN A 66 -3.42 5.46 9.63
C ASN A 66 -2.59 4.69 8.59
N LEU A 67 -2.83 4.95 7.30
CA LEU A 67 -2.06 4.36 6.20
C LEU A 67 -0.59 4.78 6.25
N ILE A 68 -0.33 6.08 6.44
CA ILE A 68 1.04 6.61 6.55
C ILE A 68 1.73 6.02 7.79
N ALA A 69 1.07 6.03 8.95
CA ALA A 69 1.66 5.50 10.17
C ALA A 69 1.94 4.00 10.06
N THR A 70 1.04 3.22 9.45
CA THR A 70 1.29 1.79 9.21
C THR A 70 2.44 1.59 8.25
N HIS A 71 2.48 2.35 7.15
CA HIS A 71 3.56 2.29 6.17
C HIS A 71 4.89 2.61 6.83
N ASP A 72 5.02 3.75 7.50
CA ASP A 72 6.30 4.24 8.05
C ASP A 72 6.83 3.39 9.21
N THR A 73 6.00 2.55 9.83
CA THR A 73 6.39 1.76 11.03
C THR A 73 6.43 0.25 10.80
N ILE A 74 5.86 -0.25 9.71
CA ILE A 74 5.93 -1.68 9.40
C ILE A 74 7.35 -2.03 8.92
N SER A 75 8.03 -2.92 9.65
CA SER A 75 9.44 -3.27 9.46
C SER A 75 9.71 -4.02 8.15
N GLY A 76 8.68 -4.57 7.52
CA GLY A 76 8.72 -5.10 6.16
C GLY A 76 7.30 -5.19 5.60
N ILE A 77 7.12 -4.78 4.35
CA ILE A 77 5.89 -5.05 3.59
C ILE A 77 6.24 -6.18 2.64
N VAL A 78 5.71 -7.38 2.91
CA VAL A 78 5.96 -8.57 2.09
C VAL A 78 4.84 -8.74 1.05
N THR A 79 3.62 -8.35 1.41
CA THR A 79 2.45 -8.36 0.51
C THR A 79 1.53 -7.18 0.81
N LEU A 80 0.73 -6.78 -0.19
CA LEU A 80 -0.36 -5.81 -0.01
C LEU A 80 -1.38 -6.29 1.02
N GLU A 81 -1.66 -7.60 1.05
CA GLU A 81 -2.57 -8.22 2.00
C GLU A 81 -2.15 -7.97 3.45
N MET A 82 -0.88 -8.21 3.76
CA MET A 82 -0.35 -7.99 5.12
C MET A 82 -0.49 -6.54 5.54
N PHE A 83 -0.17 -5.60 4.63
CA PHE A 83 -0.33 -4.18 4.89
C PHE A 83 -1.80 -3.79 5.15
N LEU A 84 -2.73 -4.32 4.35
CA LEU A 84 -4.15 -4.02 4.50
C LEU A 84 -4.74 -4.65 5.77
N LYS A 85 -4.34 -5.86 6.14
CA LYS A 85 -4.71 -6.47 7.44
C LYS A 85 -4.20 -5.64 8.62
N GLU A 86 -2.96 -5.18 8.56
CA GLU A 86 -2.37 -4.34 9.61
C GLU A 86 -3.03 -2.95 9.71
N THR A 87 -3.51 -2.40 8.59
CA THR A 87 -4.15 -1.07 8.56
C THR A 87 -5.65 -1.15 8.91
N TYR A 88 -6.37 -2.12 8.35
CA TYR A 88 -7.83 -2.20 8.37
C TYR A 88 -8.39 -3.35 9.22
N GLY A 89 -7.54 -4.23 9.75
CA GLY A 89 -7.95 -5.44 10.48
C GLY A 89 -8.31 -6.64 9.58
N ASP A 90 -8.51 -6.42 8.27
CA ASP A 90 -8.87 -7.47 7.32
C ASP A 90 -8.48 -7.12 5.87
N TYR A 91 -8.30 -8.14 5.04
CA TYR A 91 -8.07 -8.01 3.61
C TYR A 91 -9.38 -8.14 2.84
N GLN A 92 -9.91 -6.99 2.42
CA GLN A 92 -11.12 -6.93 1.60
C GLN A 92 -10.89 -6.08 0.35
N ARG A 93 -11.56 -6.44 -0.76
CA ARG A 93 -11.50 -5.67 -2.02
C ARG A 93 -11.86 -4.20 -1.85
N ASN A 94 -12.77 -3.88 -0.93
CA ASN A 94 -13.11 -2.51 -0.60
C ASN A 94 -11.96 -1.75 0.09
N ASN A 95 -11.12 -2.43 0.88
CA ASN A 95 -9.95 -1.82 1.52
C ASN A 95 -8.86 -1.50 0.49
N ILE A 96 -8.71 -2.31 -0.56
CA ILE A 96 -7.87 -1.98 -1.72
C ILE A 96 -8.36 -0.70 -2.40
N ARG A 97 -9.67 -0.60 -2.69
CA ARG A 97 -10.25 0.62 -3.29
C ARG A 97 -10.05 1.86 -2.41
N LYS A 98 -10.17 1.73 -1.08
CA LYS A 98 -9.91 2.82 -0.13
C LYS A 98 -8.44 3.25 -0.16
N LEU A 99 -7.50 2.31 -0.19
CA LEU A 99 -6.07 2.59 -0.34
C LEU A 99 -5.80 3.36 -1.64
N LEU A 100 -6.27 2.87 -2.78
CA LEU A 100 -6.03 3.49 -4.10
C LEU A 100 -6.61 4.90 -4.21
N LYS A 101 -7.77 5.15 -3.56
CA LYS A 101 -8.40 6.48 -3.52
C LYS A 101 -7.76 7.42 -2.50
N SER A 102 -7.00 6.90 -1.55
CA SER A 102 -6.39 7.72 -0.49
C SER A 102 -5.43 8.75 -1.07
N ARG A 103 -5.40 9.93 -0.45
CA ARG A 103 -4.55 11.01 -0.92
C ARG A 103 -3.08 10.68 -0.68
N ALA A 104 -2.76 10.02 0.43
CA ALA A 104 -1.41 9.55 0.74
C ALA A 104 -0.87 8.58 -0.32
N PHE A 105 -1.70 7.68 -0.85
CA PHE A 105 -1.29 6.78 -1.92
C PHE A 105 -1.06 7.54 -3.24
N ARG A 106 -2.01 8.41 -3.62
CA ARG A 106 -1.99 9.16 -4.88
C ARG A 106 -0.85 10.17 -4.97
N THR A 107 -0.37 10.70 -3.85
CA THR A 107 0.76 11.65 -3.80
C THR A 107 2.11 10.95 -3.69
N GLY A 108 2.16 9.61 -3.69
CA GLY A 108 3.40 8.85 -3.57
C GLY A 108 3.95 8.76 -2.15
N LYS A 109 3.23 9.25 -1.13
CA LYS A 109 3.67 9.14 0.28
C LYS A 109 3.75 7.68 0.75
N LEU A 110 3.00 6.78 0.09
CA LEU A 110 3.03 5.33 0.31
C LEU A 110 3.76 4.58 -0.82
N SER A 111 4.86 5.14 -1.34
CA SER A 111 5.55 4.65 -2.54
C SER A 111 5.88 3.16 -2.51
N ARG A 112 6.29 2.59 -1.36
CA ARG A 112 6.56 1.14 -1.24
C ARG A 112 5.36 0.26 -1.57
N LEU A 113 4.12 0.78 -1.45
CA LEU A 113 2.92 0.02 -1.78
C LEU A 113 2.66 -0.12 -3.28
N HIS A 114 3.26 0.75 -4.09
CA HIS A 114 3.06 0.76 -5.54
C HIS A 114 3.56 -0.54 -6.17
N ASP A 115 4.63 -1.12 -5.63
CA ASP A 115 5.23 -2.37 -6.09
C ASP A 115 4.35 -3.61 -5.85
N PHE A 116 3.34 -3.50 -4.97
CA PHE A 116 2.45 -4.60 -4.60
C PHE A 116 1.06 -4.50 -5.23
N ILE A 117 0.77 -3.43 -5.98
CA ILE A 117 -0.50 -3.29 -6.69
C ILE A 117 -0.35 -3.91 -8.09
N PRO A 118 -1.21 -4.87 -8.46
CA PRO A 118 -1.18 -5.42 -9.81
C PRO A 118 -1.40 -4.28 -10.82
N GLN A 119 -0.45 -4.11 -11.74
CA GLN A 119 -0.66 -3.26 -12.90
C GLN A 119 -1.66 -4.00 -13.79
N GLU A 120 -2.88 -3.50 -13.89
CA GLU A 120 -3.80 -3.98 -14.93
C GLU A 120 -3.14 -3.65 -16.28
N ILE A 121 -2.79 -4.69 -17.06
CA ILE A 121 -2.24 -4.50 -18.41
C ILE A 121 -3.42 -4.18 -19.32
N THR A 122 -3.67 -2.90 -19.54
CA THR A 122 -4.80 -2.43 -20.36
C THR A 122 -4.35 -1.86 -21.70
N SER A 123 -3.07 -1.52 -21.82
CA SER A 123 -2.47 -0.97 -23.04
C SER A 123 -1.17 -1.67 -23.43
N LYS A 124 -0.79 -1.50 -24.72
CA LYS A 124 0.50 -1.91 -25.25
C LYS A 124 1.68 -1.36 -24.44
N ASN A 125 1.55 -0.14 -23.89
CA ASN A 125 2.63 0.49 -23.13
C ASN A 125 2.79 -0.15 -21.75
N ASP A 126 1.69 -0.55 -21.10
CA ASP A 126 1.71 -1.23 -19.79
C ASP A 126 2.42 -2.58 -19.89
N LEU A 127 2.15 -3.33 -20.97
CA LEU A 127 2.82 -4.59 -21.25
C LEU A 127 4.33 -4.40 -21.45
N LEU A 128 4.74 -3.35 -22.17
CA LEU A 128 6.15 -3.03 -22.38
C LEU A 128 6.88 -2.64 -21.10
N GLN A 129 6.22 -1.87 -20.23
CA GLN A 129 6.77 -1.52 -18.93
C GLN A 129 6.89 -2.75 -18.02
N PHE A 130 5.86 -3.60 -18.00
CA PHE A 130 5.87 -4.87 -17.28
C PHE A 130 7.04 -5.78 -17.72
N ILE A 131 7.27 -5.90 -19.03
CA ILE A 131 8.36 -6.69 -19.61
C ILE A 131 9.73 -6.09 -19.27
N ARG A 132 9.91 -4.78 -19.44
CA ARG A 132 11.17 -4.09 -19.11
C ARG A 132 11.52 -4.22 -17.63
N ALA A 133 10.52 -4.19 -16.75
CA ALA A 133 10.70 -4.37 -15.31
C ALA A 133 11.19 -5.79 -14.94
N ARG A 134 11.02 -6.79 -15.82
CA ARG A 134 11.34 -8.19 -15.53
C ARG A 134 12.77 -8.62 -15.84
N LYS A 135 13.59 -7.78 -16.50
CA LYS A 135 15.04 -7.94 -16.80
C LYS A 135 15.57 -9.29 -17.35
N THR A 136 14.76 -10.35 -17.51
CA THR A 136 15.24 -11.72 -17.79
C THR A 136 14.86 -12.28 -19.17
N LEU A 137 14.18 -11.52 -20.03
CA LEU A 137 13.73 -12.04 -21.33
C LEU A 137 14.79 -11.83 -22.43
N PRO A 138 15.16 -12.86 -23.21
CA PRO A 138 16.05 -12.74 -24.36
C PRO A 138 15.53 -11.76 -25.42
N ARG A 139 16.43 -11.10 -26.16
CA ARG A 139 16.07 -10.15 -27.23
C ARG A 139 15.19 -10.77 -28.32
N SER A 140 15.39 -12.05 -28.64
CA SER A 140 14.58 -12.81 -29.60
C SER A 140 13.14 -12.98 -29.13
N GLU A 141 12.94 -13.27 -27.84
CA GLU A 141 11.60 -13.36 -27.25
C GLU A 141 10.93 -11.99 -27.25
N ILE A 142 11.63 -10.93 -26.83
CA ILE A 142 11.09 -9.55 -26.86
C ILE A 142 10.66 -9.14 -28.28
N ALA A 143 11.40 -9.53 -29.32
CA ALA A 143 11.03 -9.24 -30.71
C ALA A 143 9.73 -9.96 -31.13
N GLU A 144 9.55 -11.22 -30.72
CA GLU A 144 8.34 -11.99 -30.99
C GLU A 144 7.13 -11.43 -30.25
N ILE A 145 7.33 -10.91 -29.02
CA ILE A 145 6.31 -10.17 -28.28
C ILE A 145 5.85 -8.95 -29.05
N MET A 146 6.81 -8.14 -29.49
CA MET A 146 6.54 -6.91 -30.24
C MET A 146 5.77 -7.22 -31.53
N ARG A 147 6.05 -8.36 -32.17
CA ARG A 147 5.34 -8.85 -33.35
C ARG A 147 3.90 -9.25 -33.05
N LEU A 148 3.66 -10.01 -31.98
CA LEU A 148 2.32 -10.49 -31.59
C LEU A 148 1.43 -9.36 -31.06
N VAL A 149 2.01 -8.44 -30.29
CA VAL A 149 1.37 -7.18 -29.88
C VAL A 149 0.99 -6.31 -31.08
N GLY A 150 1.85 -6.24 -32.10
CA GLY A 150 1.55 -5.54 -33.35
C GLY A 150 0.40 -6.14 -34.15
N LYS A 151 0.09 -7.42 -33.97
CA LYS A 151 -1.03 -8.13 -34.61
C LYS A 151 -2.31 -8.18 -33.77
N GLY A 152 -2.30 -7.63 -32.56
CA GLY A 152 -3.46 -7.61 -31.66
C GLY A 152 -3.67 -8.89 -30.82
N ASP A 153 -2.77 -9.86 -30.93
CA ASP A 153 -2.92 -11.21 -30.36
C ASP A 153 -2.14 -11.43 -29.05
N TRP A 154 -1.98 -10.35 -28.27
CA TRP A 154 -1.08 -10.34 -27.11
C TRP A 154 -1.69 -11.00 -25.86
N LYS A 155 -3.02 -11.13 -25.80
CA LYS A 155 -3.72 -11.74 -24.66
C LYS A 155 -3.52 -13.26 -24.64
N GLY A 156 -3.77 -13.94 -25.76
CA GLY A 156 -3.54 -15.38 -25.87
C GLY A 156 -2.07 -15.75 -25.64
N TRP A 157 -1.16 -14.94 -26.17
CA TRP A 157 0.27 -15.13 -25.92
C TRP A 157 0.68 -14.91 -24.44
N LEU A 158 0.10 -13.92 -23.76
CA LEU A 158 0.33 -13.72 -22.31
C LEU A 158 -0.12 -14.95 -21.51
N GLU A 159 -1.27 -15.52 -21.86
CA GLU A 159 -1.79 -16.76 -21.25
C GLU A 159 -0.85 -17.95 -21.51
N GLU A 160 -0.31 -18.10 -22.73
CA GLU A 160 0.65 -19.16 -23.06
C GLU A 160 1.93 -19.10 -22.22
N LEU A 161 2.44 -17.92 -21.91
CA LEU A 161 3.66 -17.79 -21.09
C LEU A 161 3.44 -18.05 -19.63
N LEU A 162 2.26 -17.64 -19.12
CA LEU A 162 1.83 -17.96 -17.77
C LEU A 162 1.70 -19.48 -17.63
N ALA A 163 1.10 -20.13 -18.63
CA ALA A 163 0.98 -21.59 -18.70
C ALA A 163 2.35 -22.29 -18.81
N GLN A 164 3.26 -21.76 -19.63
CA GLN A 164 4.63 -22.28 -19.79
C GLN A 164 5.57 -21.86 -18.62
N LYS A 165 5.08 -21.11 -17.62
CA LYS A 165 5.86 -20.54 -16.50
C LYS A 165 7.08 -19.71 -16.93
N LYS A 166 7.13 -19.29 -18.20
CA LYS A 166 8.16 -18.39 -18.74
C LYS A 166 8.03 -16.99 -18.17
N ILE A 167 6.79 -16.59 -17.93
CA ILE A 167 6.44 -15.47 -17.08
C ILE A 167 5.70 -16.08 -15.90
N SER A 168 6.25 -15.94 -14.71
CA SER A 168 5.48 -16.23 -13.51
C SER A 168 4.50 -15.08 -13.27
N GLU A 169 3.26 -15.38 -12.88
CA GLU A 169 2.34 -14.48 -12.16
C GLU A 169 2.92 -14.16 -10.77
N ARG A 170 4.18 -13.70 -10.74
CA ARG A 170 4.84 -13.25 -9.53
C ARG A 170 4.36 -11.84 -9.31
N TYR A 171 3.32 -11.63 -8.51
CA TYR A 171 3.20 -10.37 -7.78
C TYR A 171 4.58 -10.00 -7.24
N GLY A 172 5.10 -8.84 -7.66
CA GLY A 172 6.38 -8.24 -7.24
C GLY A 172 7.54 -9.16 -6.89
N ARG A 173 8.48 -9.38 -7.84
CA ARG A 173 9.94 -9.27 -7.63
C ARG A 173 10.72 -9.68 -8.89
N VAL A 174 11.68 -8.84 -9.25
CA VAL A 174 12.94 -9.24 -9.89
C VAL A 174 14.05 -8.83 -8.93
N TYR A 175 14.80 -9.81 -8.45
CA TYR A 175 16.03 -9.55 -7.72
C TYR A 175 17.08 -9.04 -8.72
N ALA A 176 17.87 -8.05 -8.30
CA ALA A 176 19.13 -7.72 -8.93
C ALA A 176 20.14 -8.85 -8.70
#